data_AF-E6UEM5-F1
#
_entry.id   AF-E6UEM5-F1
#
_cell.length_a   1.000
_cell.length_b   1.000
_cell.length_c   1.000
_cell.angle_alpha   90.00
_cell.angle_beta   90.00
_cell.angle_gamma   90.00
#
_symmetry.space_group_name_H-M   'P 1'
#
loop_
_entity.id
_entity.type
_entity.pdbx_description
1 polymer ?
#
loop_
_entity_poly.entity_id
_entity_poly.type
_entity_poly.pdbx_seq_one_letter_code
_entity_poly.pdbx_strand_id
1 'polypeptide(L)'
;MWFFGKKKTEKTEKTDPYIEMYYKVNGWCDEHPNEVMEIRNYVAMMVAQGIKPTSALVEEACADRCIELPFPHKDLLKYSKISFY
;
A
#
# COMPACT_ATOMS: atom_id res chain seq x y z
N MET A 1 40.25 -33.48 3.66
CA MET A 1 39.42 -32.27 3.84
C MET A 1 38.73 -31.95 2.52
N TRP A 2 37.40 -31.98 2.46
CA TRP A 2 36.65 -31.64 1.26
C TRP A 2 36.25 -30.15 1.31
N PHE A 3 36.82 -29.35 0.42
CA PHE A 3 36.41 -27.95 0.23
C PHE A 3 35.32 -27.90 -0.84
N PHE A 4 34.05 -27.94 -0.41
CA PHE A 4 32.94 -27.52 -1.25
C PHE A 4 32.95 -25.99 -1.33
N GLY A 5 33.60 -25.46 -2.36
CA GLY A 5 33.49 -24.06 -2.75
C GLY A 5 32.03 -23.73 -3.07
N LYS A 6 31.35 -23.05 -2.15
CA LYS A 6 30.02 -22.48 -2.38
C LYS A 6 30.11 -21.44 -3.49
N LYS A 7 29.54 -21.76 -4.66
CA LYS A 7 29.23 -20.82 -5.73
C LYS A 7 28.34 -19.71 -5.16
N LYS A 8 28.81 -18.46 -5.18
CA LYS A 8 27.94 -17.28 -5.06
C LYS A 8 27.26 -17.11 -6.41
N THR A 9 26.07 -17.67 -6.54
CA THR A 9 25.11 -17.22 -7.56
C THR A 9 24.57 -15.88 -7.10
N GLU A 10 25.17 -14.79 -7.58
CA GLU A 10 24.53 -13.49 -7.66
C GLU A 10 23.28 -13.67 -8.53
N LYS A 11 22.15 -13.96 -7.89
CA LYS A 11 20.86 -13.74 -8.51
C LYS A 11 20.69 -12.22 -8.48
N THR A 12 20.93 -11.57 -9.61
CA THR A 12 20.16 -10.39 -10.01
C THR A 12 18.69 -10.80 -9.95
N GLU A 13 18.10 -10.69 -8.76
CA GLU A 13 16.67 -10.82 -8.56
C GLU A 13 16.05 -9.71 -9.39
N LYS A 14 15.37 -10.10 -10.48
CA LYS A 14 14.32 -9.29 -11.05
C LYS A 14 13.35 -9.07 -9.89
N THR A 15 13.45 -7.93 -9.23
CA THR A 15 12.57 -7.54 -8.14
C THR A 15 11.18 -7.60 -8.73
N ASP A 16 10.35 -8.51 -8.20
CA ASP A 16 9.00 -8.67 -8.70
C ASP A 16 8.29 -7.31 -8.53
N PRO A 17 7.74 -6.70 -9.60
CA PRO A 17 7.12 -5.38 -9.52
C PRO A 17 5.98 -5.32 -8.49
N TYR A 18 5.37 -6.47 -8.15
CA TYR A 18 4.38 -6.55 -7.08
C TYR A 18 4.99 -6.34 -5.69
N ILE A 19 6.20 -6.83 -5.47
CA ILE A 19 6.92 -6.71 -4.20
C ILE A 19 7.39 -5.26 -4.01
N GLU A 20 7.90 -4.64 -5.06
CA GLU A 20 8.32 -3.23 -5.02
C GLU A 20 7.14 -2.32 -4.67
N MET A 21 5.98 -2.52 -5.31
CA MET A 21 4.80 -1.71 -5.04
C MET A 21 4.24 -1.93 -3.63
N TYR A 22 4.31 -3.17 -3.12
CA TYR A 22 3.97 -3.47 -1.74
C TYR A 22 4.84 -2.70 -0.74
N TYR A 23 6.15 -2.69 -0.91
CA TYR A 23 7.03 -1.92 -0.02
C TYR A 23 6.82 -0.42 -0.15
N LYS A 24 6.60 0.10 -1.37
CA LYS A 24 6.34 1.52 -1.60
C LYS A 24 5.06 1.99 -0.90
N VAL A 25 3.96 1.26 -1.07
CA VAL A 25 2.67 1.60 -0.46
C VAL A 25 2.76 1.52 1.06
N ASN A 26 3.29 0.44 1.61
CA ASN A 26 3.37 0.29 3.07
C ASN A 26 4.39 1.23 3.70
N GLY A 27 5.51 1.53 3.02
CA GLY A 27 6.47 2.52 3.50
C GLY A 27 5.82 3.89 3.64
N TRP A 28 5.03 4.32 2.64
CA TRP A 28 4.26 5.55 2.76
C TRP A 28 3.22 5.49 3.89
N CYS A 29 2.50 4.37 4.06
CA CYS A 29 1.55 4.22 5.15
C CYS A 29 2.21 4.34 6.54
N ASP A 30 3.43 3.82 6.69
CA ASP A 30 4.20 3.88 7.94
C ASP A 30 4.74 5.31 8.19
N GLU A 31 5.09 6.06 7.14
CA GLU A 31 5.55 7.46 7.22
C GLU A 31 4.40 8.45 7.46
N HIS A 32 3.20 8.15 6.98
CA HIS A 32 2.03 9.04 7.00
C HIS A 32 0.83 8.45 7.76
N PRO A 33 0.98 8.13 9.07
CA PRO A 33 -0.06 7.43 9.82
C PRO A 33 -1.34 8.26 10.02
N ASN A 34 -1.24 9.59 10.04
CA ASN A 34 -2.38 10.48 10.22
C ASN A 34 -3.26 10.50 8.97
N GLU A 35 -2.65 10.64 7.80
CA GLU A 35 -3.29 10.65 6.49
C GLU A 35 -3.99 9.31 6.24
N VAL A 36 -3.31 8.20 6.57
CA VAL A 36 -3.90 6.86 6.51
C VAL A 36 -5.11 6.74 7.44
N MET A 37 -5.03 7.28 8.66
CA MET A 37 -6.14 7.26 9.60
C MET A 37 -7.34 8.07 9.09
N GLU A 38 -7.12 9.24 8.48
CA GLU A 38 -8.17 10.06 7.89
C GLU A 38 -8.87 9.33 6.72
N ILE A 39 -8.09 8.73 5.81
CA ILE A 39 -8.62 7.92 4.71
C ILE A 39 -9.44 6.75 5.27
N ARG A 40 -8.91 6.07 6.29
CA ARG A 40 -9.60 4.95 6.95
C ARG A 40 -10.90 5.36 7.60
N ASN A 41 -10.91 6.48 8.31
CA ASN A 41 -12.12 6.99 8.94
C ASN A 41 -13.19 7.34 7.90
N TYR A 42 -12.79 8.00 6.81
CA TYR A 42 -13.72 8.31 5.71
C TYR A 42 -14.30 7.05 5.08
N VAL A 43 -13.44 6.08 4.70
CA VAL A 43 -13.90 4.83 4.09
C VAL A 43 -14.82 4.07 5.05
N ALA A 44 -14.47 3.96 6.33
CA ALA A 44 -15.29 3.30 7.34
C ALA A 44 -16.67 3.98 7.50
N MET A 45 -16.73 5.31 7.50
CA MET A 45 -17.99 6.06 7.54
C MET A 45 -18.87 5.76 6.32
N MET A 46 -18.30 5.76 5.13
CA MET A 46 -19.03 5.50 3.88
C MET A 46 -19.52 4.05 3.81
N VAL A 47 -18.70 3.09 4.26
CA VAL A 47 -19.11 1.68 4.36
C VAL A 47 -20.24 1.49 5.37
N ALA A 48 -20.21 2.20 6.51
CA ALA A 48 -21.31 2.17 7.48
C ALA A 48 -22.64 2.71 6.91
N GLN A 49 -22.57 3.59 5.90
CA GLN A 49 -23.74 4.09 5.16
C GLN A 49 -24.21 3.13 4.05
N GLY A 50 -23.57 1.96 3.90
CA GLY A 50 -23.90 0.95 2.89
C GLY A 50 -23.19 1.14 1.54
N ILE A 51 -22.21 2.05 1.46
CA ILE A 51 -21.44 2.27 0.24
C ILE A 51 -20.31 1.24 0.16
N LYS A 52 -20.06 0.69 -1.02
CA LYS A 52 -19.01 -0.33 -1.18
C LYS A 52 -17.61 0.31 -1.12
N PRO A 53 -16.64 -0.32 -0.44
CA PRO A 53 -15.25 0.14 -0.45
C PRO A 53 -14.69 -0.01 -1.86
N THR A 54 -14.46 1.12 -2.53
CA THR A 54 -13.91 1.19 -3.89
C THR A 54 -12.76 2.18 -3.93
N SER A 55 -11.91 2.11 -4.97
CA SER A 55 -10.82 3.08 -5.15
C SER A 55 -11.32 4.51 -5.30
N ALA A 56 -12.55 4.71 -5.80
CA ALA A 56 -13.19 6.01 -5.90
C ALA A 56 -13.41 6.65 -4.52
N LEU A 57 -13.77 5.88 -3.50
CA LEU A 57 -13.90 6.42 -2.13
C LEU A 57 -12.55 6.86 -1.54
N VAL A 58 -11.46 6.17 -1.92
CA VAL A 58 -10.11 6.58 -1.51
C VAL A 58 -9.70 7.85 -2.23
N GLU A 59 -10.05 8.00 -3.52
CA GLU A 59 -9.84 9.23 -4.28
C GLU A 59 -10.61 10.41 -3.68
N GLU A 60 -11.89 10.21 -3.32
CA GLU A 60 -12.69 11.23 -2.62
C GLU A 60 -12.08 11.60 -1.27
N ALA A 61 -11.70 10.61 -0.45
CA ALA A 61 -11.06 10.86 0.84
C ALA A 61 -9.76 11.67 0.69
N CYS A 62 -8.96 11.35 -0.32
CA CYS A 62 -7.71 12.06 -0.59
C CYS A 62 -7.98 13.49 -1.09
N ALA A 63 -8.97 13.68 -1.96
CA ALA A 63 -9.35 15.01 -2.46
C ALA A 63 -9.89 15.91 -1.33
N ASP A 64 -10.81 15.40 -0.51
CA ASP A 64 -11.44 16.16 0.59
C ASP A 64 -10.43 16.58 1.67
N ARG A 65 -9.43 15.73 1.91
CA ARG A 65 -8.40 15.96 2.94
C ARG A 65 -7.09 16.51 2.38
N CYS A 66 -7.04 16.81 1.08
CA CYS A 66 -5.86 17.29 0.36
C CYS A 66 -4.63 16.39 0.58
N ILE A 67 -4.83 15.07 0.57
CA ILE A 67 -3.77 14.07 0.69
C ILE A 67 -3.27 13.73 -0.71
N GLU A 68 -1.97 13.88 -0.94
CA GLU A 68 -1.33 13.48 -2.19
C GLU A 68 -0.67 12.11 -2.04
N LEU A 69 -1.10 11.14 -2.85
CA LEU A 69 -0.48 9.81 -2.89
C LEU A 69 0.63 9.77 -3.95
N PRO A 70 1.82 9.23 -3.64
CA PRO A 70 2.90 9.05 -4.62
C PRO A 70 2.70 7.83 -5.54
N PHE A 71 1.49 7.26 -5.55
CA PHE A 71 1.08 6.08 -6.30
C PHE A 71 -0.43 6.08 -6.54
N PRO A 72 -0.95 5.25 -7.46
CA PRO A 72 -2.40 5.14 -7.72
C PRO A 72 -3.23 4.76 -6.48
N HIS A 73 -4.36 5.43 -6.27
CA HIS A 73 -5.26 5.18 -5.12
C HIS A 73 -5.74 3.71 -4.99
N LYS A 74 -5.95 3.03 -6.12
CA LYS A 74 -6.28 1.60 -6.16
C LYS A 74 -5.21 0.71 -5.52
N ASP A 75 -3.95 1.15 -5.54
CA ASP A 75 -2.83 0.39 -5.00
C ASP A 75 -2.79 0.47 -3.48
N LEU A 76 -3.34 1.54 -2.89
CA LEU A 76 -3.57 1.62 -1.45
C LEU A 76 -4.47 0.47 -0.99
N LEU A 77 -5.62 0.24 -1.63
CA LEU A 77 -6.52 -0.85 -1.26
C LEU A 77 -5.95 -2.24 -1.51
N LYS A 78 -5.07 -2.38 -2.52
CA LYS A 78 -4.55 -3.67 -2.96
C LYS A 78 -3.30 -4.12 -2.18
N TYR A 79 -2.43 -3.18 -1.83
CA TYR A 79 -1.10 -3.47 -1.29
C TYR A 79 -0.92 -3.01 0.16
N SER A 80 -1.83 -2.18 0.70
CA SER A 80 -1.84 -1.82 2.12
C SER A 80 -1.96 -3.06 3.01
N LYS A 81 -1.15 -3.12 4.06
CA LYS A 81 -1.33 -4.03 5.20
C LYS A 81 -2.53 -3.67 6.08
N ILE A 82 -2.99 -2.43 5.99
CA ILE A 82 -4.06 -1.87 6.82
C ILE A 82 -5.40 -2.15 6.14
N SER A 83 -6.31 -2.78 6.89
CA SER A 83 -7.70 -2.97 6.42
C SER A 83 -8.48 -1.67 6.54
N PHE A 84 -9.06 -1.26 5.40
CA PHE A 84 -9.94 -0.09 5.32
C PHE A 84 -11.42 -0.43 5.54
N TYR A 85 -11.75 -1.71 5.75
CA TYR A 85 -13.09 -2.23 6.04
C TYR A 85 -13.03 -3.43 6.99
#